data_AF-A0AAE3IXY7-F1
#
_entry.id   AF-A0AAE3IXY7-F1
#
_cell.length_a   1.000
_cell.length_b   1.000
_cell.length_c   1.000
_cell.angle_alpha   90.00
_cell.angle_beta   90.00
_cell.angle_gamma   90.00
#
_symmetry.space_group_name_H-M   'P 1'
#
loop_
_entity.id
_entity.type
_entity.pdbx_description
1 polymer ?
#
loop_
_entity_poly.entity_id
_entity_poly.type
_entity_poly.pdbx_seq_one_letter_code
_entity_poly.pdbx_strand_id
1 'polypeptide(L)'
;MNIDQIVVPLAFDTPEALKYVRSNFLDIIREYNIQQAGIRATEPNSQRMNIKRLQIEGVIIEAFASSPLKGYYVGHISSIASRLGLTRTHLKPMIEGNVPFEVDGWQNMINEEREAVLCALGAEHNA
;
A
#
# COMPACT_ATOMS: atom_id res chain seq x y z
N MET A 1 0.46 -4.04 -15.82
CA MET A 1 0.26 -3.57 -14.42
C MET A 1 -0.23 -2.13 -14.47
N ASN A 2 -1.21 -1.74 -13.65
CA ASN A 2 -1.64 -0.34 -13.52
C ASN A 2 -1.15 0.22 -12.17
N ILE A 3 -0.66 1.46 -12.17
CA ILE A 3 -0.27 2.21 -10.97
C ILE A 3 -1.02 3.53 -11.02
N ASP A 4 -1.83 3.77 -10.00
CA ASP A 4 -2.65 4.95 -9.87
C ASP A 4 -2.53 5.54 -8.45
N GLN A 5 -2.86 6.82 -8.34
CA GLN A 5 -2.85 7.56 -7.08
C GLN A 5 -4.23 8.14 -6.78
N ILE A 6 -4.66 8.02 -5.52
CA ILE A 6 -5.85 8.74 -5.03
C ILE A 6 -5.40 10.12 -4.57
N VAL A 7 -5.73 11.14 -5.37
CA VAL A 7 -5.48 12.54 -5.01
C VAL A 7 -6.64 13.07 -4.19
N VAL A 8 -6.39 13.40 -2.92
CA VAL A 8 -7.40 13.98 -2.02
C VAL A 8 -7.51 15.49 -2.31
N PRO A 9 -8.72 16.03 -2.56
CA PRO A 9 -8.92 17.46 -2.77
C PRO A 9 -8.42 18.32 -1.59
N LEU A 10 -7.72 19.41 -1.90
CA LEU A 10 -7.19 20.35 -0.89
C LEU A 10 -8.27 21.03 -0.05
N ALA A 11 -9.49 21.13 -0.57
CA ALA A 11 -10.61 21.78 0.10
C ALA A 11 -11.23 20.92 1.22
N PHE A 12 -10.90 19.63 1.29
CA PHE A 12 -11.49 18.72 2.27
C PHE A 12 -10.88 18.90 3.65
N ASP A 13 -11.75 18.93 4.66
CA ASP A 13 -11.32 18.74 6.03
C ASP A 13 -10.92 17.27 6.30
N THR A 14 -10.43 16.98 7.52
CA THR A 14 -9.93 15.64 7.84
C THR A 14 -11.02 14.56 7.70
N PRO A 15 -12.22 14.69 8.30
CA PRO A 15 -13.31 13.73 8.08
C PRO A 15 -13.69 13.52 6.61
N GLU A 16 -13.81 14.60 5.83
CA GLU A 16 -14.13 14.53 4.40
C GLU A 16 -13.04 13.79 3.61
N ALA A 17 -11.78 14.09 3.87
CA ALA A 17 -10.63 13.42 3.28
C ALA A 17 -10.64 11.92 3.59
N LEU A 18 -10.89 11.54 4.83
CA LEU A 18 -10.96 10.15 5.25
C LEU A 18 -12.12 9.41 4.58
N LYS A 19 -13.32 10.01 4.54
CA LYS A 19 -14.47 9.46 3.82
C LYS A 19 -14.17 9.28 2.33
N TYR A 20 -13.51 10.25 1.70
CA TYR A 20 -13.13 10.20 0.30
C TYR A 20 -12.18 9.04 0.02
N VAL A 21 -11.10 8.91 0.78
CA VAL A 21 -10.16 7.79 0.65
C VAL A 21 -10.88 6.46 0.82
N ARG A 22 -11.68 6.31 1.88
CA ARG A 22 -12.45 5.09 2.15
C ARG A 22 -13.33 4.66 0.97
N SER A 23 -14.10 5.60 0.46
CA SER A 23 -15.09 5.31 -0.59
C SER A 23 -14.39 4.90 -1.88
N ASN A 24 -13.36 5.64 -2.30
CA ASN A 24 -12.59 5.32 -3.50
C ASN A 24 -11.90 3.96 -3.40
N PHE A 25 -11.32 3.60 -2.24
CA PHE A 25 -10.74 2.26 -2.06
C PHE A 25 -11.79 1.15 -2.18
N LEU A 26 -12.96 1.30 -1.56
CA LEU A 26 -14.04 0.31 -1.66
C LEU A 26 -14.55 0.17 -3.09
N ASP A 27 -14.66 1.28 -3.82
CA ASP A 27 -15.11 1.29 -5.21
C ASP A 27 -14.07 0.59 -6.11
N ILE A 28 -12.78 0.92 -5.99
CA ILE A 28 -11.69 0.26 -6.73
C ILE A 28 -11.67 -1.24 -6.47
N ILE A 29 -11.77 -1.67 -5.19
CA ILE A 29 -11.78 -3.10 -4.85
C ILE A 29 -12.93 -3.83 -5.57
N ARG A 30 -14.11 -3.22 -5.62
CA ARG A 30 -15.30 -3.82 -6.26
C ARG A 30 -15.22 -3.79 -7.78
N GLU A 31 -14.87 -2.65 -8.35
CA GLU A 31 -14.81 -2.43 -9.81
C GLU A 31 -13.79 -3.36 -10.48
N TYR A 32 -12.61 -3.49 -9.87
CA TYR A 32 -11.54 -4.36 -10.37
C TYR A 32 -11.61 -5.79 -9.81
N ASN A 33 -12.65 -6.12 -9.02
CA ASN A 33 -12.82 -7.41 -8.37
C ASN A 33 -11.55 -7.90 -7.64
N ILE A 34 -10.89 -7.00 -6.92
CA ILE A 34 -9.64 -7.29 -6.21
C ILE A 34 -9.91 -8.37 -5.16
N GLN A 35 -9.06 -9.41 -5.13
CA GLN A 35 -9.21 -10.55 -4.22
C GLN A 35 -8.24 -10.48 -3.02
N GLN A 36 -7.07 -9.89 -3.21
CA GLN A 36 -6.00 -9.79 -2.22
C GLN A 36 -5.45 -8.37 -2.18
N ALA A 37 -5.14 -7.85 -0.99
CA ALA A 37 -4.57 -6.51 -0.84
C ALA A 37 -3.47 -6.44 0.22
N GLY A 38 -2.53 -5.51 0.04
CA GLY A 38 -1.49 -5.20 1.01
C GLY A 38 -1.49 -3.71 1.34
N ILE A 39 -1.22 -3.37 2.59
CA ILE A 39 -0.93 -1.99 3.00
C ILE A 39 0.37 -1.93 3.81
N ARG A 40 1.20 -0.93 3.50
CA ARG A 40 2.39 -0.59 4.27
C ARG A 40 2.04 0.29 5.48
N ALA A 41 2.02 -0.33 6.66
CA ALA A 41 1.73 0.33 7.93
C ALA A 41 2.89 1.21 8.43
N THR A 42 2.61 2.10 9.37
CA THR A 42 3.64 2.89 10.08
C THR A 42 4.41 2.02 11.07
N GLU A 43 5.74 2.21 11.19
CA GLU A 43 6.52 1.49 12.21
C GLU A 43 6.12 1.94 13.62
N PRO A 44 5.88 1.02 14.59
CA PRO A 44 5.46 1.37 15.95
C PRO A 44 6.43 2.29 16.69
N ASN A 45 7.73 2.20 16.37
CA ASN A 45 8.79 2.96 17.02
C ASN A 45 9.15 4.28 16.32
N SER A 46 8.27 4.80 15.46
CA SER A 46 8.52 6.08 14.78
C SER A 46 8.60 7.22 15.81
N GLN A 47 9.78 7.83 15.93
CA GLN A 47 10.04 8.99 16.81
C GLN A 47 9.22 10.24 16.40
N ARG A 48 8.68 10.26 15.17
CA ARG A 48 7.79 11.30 14.66
C ARG A 48 6.50 10.67 14.20
N MET A 49 5.50 10.70 15.06
CA MET A 49 4.17 10.20 14.73
C MET A 49 3.46 11.19 13.79
N ASN A 50 3.01 10.69 12.64
CA ASN A 50 2.17 11.46 11.72
C ASN A 50 0.71 11.05 11.91
N ILE A 51 -0.07 11.86 12.62
CA ILE A 51 -1.47 11.58 12.96
C ILE A 51 -2.31 11.39 11.69
N LYS A 52 -2.13 12.23 10.68
CA LYS A 52 -2.86 12.14 9.41
C LYS A 52 -2.61 10.80 8.72
N ARG A 53 -1.34 10.35 8.70
CA ARG A 53 -0.99 9.04 8.14
C ARG A 53 -1.69 7.90 8.89
N LEU A 54 -1.67 7.92 10.22
CA LEU A 54 -2.32 6.90 11.04
C LEU A 54 -3.84 6.84 10.81
N GLN A 55 -4.49 8.00 10.67
CA GLN A 55 -5.92 8.07 10.37
C GLN A 55 -6.24 7.49 8.98
N ILE A 56 -5.45 7.84 7.96
CA ILE A 56 -5.59 7.28 6.61
C ILE A 56 -5.38 5.76 6.63
N GLU A 57 -4.31 5.30 7.29
CA GLU A 57 -3.99 3.87 7.45
C GLU A 57 -5.14 3.11 8.10
N GLY A 58 -5.68 3.61 9.22
CA GLY A 58 -6.81 2.99 9.90
C GLY A 58 -8.06 2.90 9.02
N VAL A 59 -8.35 3.93 8.23
CA VAL A 59 -9.49 3.94 7.30
C VAL A 59 -9.32 2.97 6.14
N ILE A 60 -8.11 2.82 5.59
CA ILE A 60 -7.85 1.84 4.53
C ILE A 60 -7.95 0.41 5.10
N ILE A 61 -7.43 0.17 6.31
CA ILE A 61 -7.53 -1.14 6.96
C ILE A 61 -8.99 -1.51 7.24
N GLU A 62 -9.80 -0.56 7.73
CA GLU A 62 -11.24 -0.78 7.88
C GLU A 62 -11.92 -1.03 6.53
N ALA A 63 -11.59 -0.25 5.49
CA ALA A 63 -12.12 -0.49 4.15
C ALA A 63 -11.80 -1.91 3.67
N PHE A 64 -10.57 -2.40 3.86
CA PHE A 64 -10.19 -3.78 3.53
C PHE A 64 -11.05 -4.80 4.28
N ALA A 65 -11.21 -4.64 5.61
CA ALA A 65 -12.04 -5.52 6.43
C ALA A 65 -13.53 -5.50 6.04
N SER A 66 -14.02 -4.38 5.52
CA SER A 66 -15.41 -4.15 5.10
C SER A 66 -15.66 -4.45 3.62
N SER A 67 -14.68 -5.03 2.92
CA SER A 67 -14.71 -5.26 1.47
C SER A 67 -14.83 -6.76 1.13
N PRO A 68 -15.08 -7.13 -0.14
CA PRO A 68 -15.13 -8.53 -0.56
C PRO A 68 -13.75 -9.19 -0.72
N LEU A 69 -12.66 -8.58 -0.23
CA LEU A 69 -11.33 -9.19 -0.26
C LEU A 69 -11.36 -10.56 0.42
N LYS A 70 -10.72 -11.54 -0.21
CA LYS A 70 -10.51 -12.87 0.37
C LYS A 70 -9.41 -12.85 1.43
N GLY A 71 -8.45 -11.95 1.28
CA GLY A 71 -7.39 -11.73 2.24
C GLY A 71 -6.76 -10.36 2.08
N TYR A 72 -6.19 -9.88 3.17
CA TYR A 72 -5.33 -8.70 3.15
C TYR A 72 -4.28 -8.82 4.24
N TYR A 73 -3.21 -8.05 4.10
CA TYR A 73 -2.22 -7.93 5.16
C TYR A 73 -1.84 -6.48 5.42
N VAL A 74 -1.50 -6.24 6.68
CA VAL A 74 -0.97 -4.98 7.18
C VAL A 74 0.50 -5.25 7.50
N GLY A 75 1.40 -4.70 6.69
CA GLY A 75 2.82 -5.09 6.70
C GLY A 75 3.76 -3.94 6.96
N HIS A 76 4.88 -4.25 7.61
CA HIS A 76 6.05 -3.38 7.63
C HIS A 76 7.02 -3.73 6.51
N ILE A 77 8.08 -2.94 6.30
CA ILE A 77 9.10 -3.23 5.27
C ILE A 77 9.69 -4.63 5.44
N SER A 78 9.92 -5.06 6.68
CA SER A 78 10.37 -6.42 6.99
C SER A 78 9.34 -7.48 6.61
N SER A 79 8.06 -7.22 6.84
CA SER A 79 6.96 -8.11 6.45
C SER A 79 6.85 -8.24 4.93
N ILE A 80 6.95 -7.12 4.20
CA ILE A 80 6.94 -7.12 2.73
C ILE A 80 8.12 -7.94 2.21
N ALA A 81 9.34 -7.67 2.71
CA ALA A 81 10.53 -8.41 2.32
C ALA A 81 10.36 -9.92 2.55
N SER A 82 9.92 -10.32 3.75
CA SER A 82 9.70 -11.73 4.09
C SER A 82 8.68 -12.40 3.19
N ARG A 83 7.60 -11.69 2.80
CA ARG A 83 6.56 -12.21 1.90
C ARG A 83 7.05 -12.41 0.47
N LEU A 84 8.09 -11.68 0.07
CA LEU A 84 8.76 -11.84 -1.22
C LEU A 84 9.96 -12.80 -1.15
N GLY A 85 10.20 -13.47 -0.02
CA GLY A 85 11.38 -14.31 0.18
C GLY A 85 12.70 -13.53 0.24
N LEU A 86 12.63 -12.23 0.52
CA LEU A 86 13.76 -11.30 0.58
C LEU A 86 14.10 -10.91 2.02
N THR A 87 15.31 -10.38 2.20
CA THR A 87 15.67 -9.65 3.42
C THR A 87 15.43 -8.16 3.23
N ARG A 88 15.32 -7.42 4.35
CA ARG A 88 15.18 -5.96 4.33
C ARG A 88 16.31 -5.25 3.57
N THR A 89 17.53 -5.79 3.64
CA THR A 89 18.71 -5.23 2.97
C THR A 89 18.64 -5.37 1.45
N HIS A 90 17.89 -6.33 0.93
CA HIS A 90 17.64 -6.48 -0.50
C HIS A 90 16.44 -5.66 -0.97
N LEU A 91 15.37 -5.58 -0.17
CA LEU A 91 14.16 -4.83 -0.56
C LEU A 91 14.43 -3.32 -0.71
N LYS A 92 15.23 -2.73 0.18
CA LYS A 92 15.45 -1.27 0.19
C LYS A 92 16.11 -0.75 -1.10
N PRO A 93 17.21 -1.35 -1.62
CA PRO A 93 17.76 -0.99 -2.93
C PRO A 93 16.76 -1.12 -4.09
N MET A 94 15.81 -2.07 -4.02
CA MET A 94 14.75 -2.20 -5.04
C MET A 94 13.79 -1.01 -4.99
N ILE A 95 13.33 -0.61 -3.80
CA ILE A 95 12.46 0.57 -3.61
C ILE A 95 13.16 1.84 -4.10
N GLU A 96 14.46 1.98 -3.84
CA GLU A 96 15.27 3.11 -4.29
C GLU A 96 15.59 3.10 -5.80
N GLY A 97 15.17 2.06 -6.53
CA GLY A 97 15.41 1.94 -7.97
C GLY A 97 16.84 1.53 -8.34
N ASN A 98 17.67 1.17 -7.36
CA ASN A 98 19.05 0.74 -7.58
C ASN A 98 19.16 -0.70 -8.11
N VAL A 99 18.05 -1.45 -8.08
CA VAL A 99 17.96 -2.84 -8.53
C VAL A 99 16.82 -2.97 -9.53
N PRO A 100 17.07 -3.52 -10.74
CA PRO A 100 16.02 -3.80 -11.70
C PRO A 100 15.09 -4.90 -11.18
N PHE A 101 13.82 -4.81 -11.54
CA PHE A 101 12.81 -5.81 -11.20
C PHE A 101 11.90 -6.01 -12.41
N GLU A 102 11.40 -7.22 -12.60
CA GLU A 102 10.62 -7.63 -13.78
C GLU A 102 9.18 -7.14 -13.71
N VAL A 103 9.02 -5.81 -13.66
CA VAL A 103 7.74 -5.11 -13.67
C VAL A 103 7.80 -4.05 -14.78
N ASP A 104 6.78 -4.03 -15.63
CA ASP A 104 6.67 -3.04 -16.70
C ASP A 104 6.71 -1.62 -16.13
N GLY A 105 7.61 -0.79 -16.67
CA GLY A 105 7.79 0.60 -16.23
C GLY A 105 8.58 0.79 -14.94
N TRP A 106 9.13 -0.27 -14.32
CA TRP A 106 9.83 -0.22 -13.03
C TRP A 106 10.89 0.89 -12.89
N GLN A 107 11.67 1.10 -13.95
CA GLN A 107 12.74 2.11 -13.96
C GLN A 107 12.20 3.54 -13.91
N ASN A 108 10.98 3.77 -14.37
CA ASN A 108 10.34 5.09 -14.41
C ASN A 108 9.54 5.40 -13.14
N MET A 109 9.34 4.41 -12.26
CA MET A 109 8.56 4.57 -11.04
C MET A 109 9.31 5.42 -10.00
N ILE A 110 8.56 6.09 -9.13
CA ILE A 110 9.12 6.69 -7.91
C ILE A 110 9.19 5.64 -6.78
N ASN A 111 9.84 5.98 -5.68
CA ASN A 111 10.06 5.03 -4.57
C ASN A 111 8.74 4.53 -3.98
N GLU A 112 7.76 5.41 -3.82
CA GLU A 112 6.43 5.11 -3.27
C GLU A 112 5.67 4.12 -4.17
N GLU A 113 5.78 4.26 -5.49
CA GLU A 113 5.16 3.35 -6.46
C GLU A 113 5.81 1.98 -6.43
N ARG A 114 7.15 1.91 -6.39
CA ARG A 114 7.89 0.64 -6.22
C ARG A 114 7.53 -0.05 -4.92
N GLU A 115 7.41 0.70 -3.82
CA GLU A 115 6.98 0.16 -2.54
C GLU A 115 5.55 -0.39 -2.61
N ALA A 116 4.61 0.34 -3.24
CA ALA A 116 3.24 -0.09 -3.43
C ALA A 116 3.15 -1.38 -4.26
N VAL A 117 3.93 -1.49 -5.34
CA VAL A 117 4.01 -2.69 -6.18
C VAL A 117 4.54 -3.89 -5.39
N LEU A 118 5.66 -3.74 -4.69
CA LEU A 118 6.24 -4.80 -3.87
C LEU A 118 5.29 -5.22 -2.73
N CYS A 119 4.55 -4.26 -2.17
CA CYS A 119 3.52 -4.53 -1.17
C CYS A 119 2.37 -5.35 -1.75
N ALA A 120 1.88 -5.00 -2.95
CA ALA A 120 0.83 -5.75 -3.64
C ALA A 120 1.27 -7.18 -3.96
N LEU A 121 2.49 -7.37 -4.48
CA LEU A 121 3.05 -8.70 -4.74
C LEU A 121 3.15 -9.55 -3.45
N GLY A 122 3.52 -8.94 -2.33
CA GLY A 122 3.53 -9.62 -1.03
C GLY A 122 2.14 -10.09 -0.55
N ALA A 123 1.04 -9.53 -1.08
CA ALA A 123 -0.32 -9.98 -0.80
C ALA A 123 -0.66 -11.25 -1.60
N GLU A 124 -0.21 -11.31 -2.85
CA GLU A 124 -0.44 -12.45 -3.75
C GLU A 124 0.26 -13.73 -3.25
N HIS A 125 1.50 -13.61 -2.76
CA HIS A 125 2.33 -14.76 -2.36
C HIS A 125 1.88 -15.53 -1.10
N ASN A 126 0.73 -15.22 -0.49
CA ASN A 126 0.18 -15.93 0.68
C ASN A 126 -1.35 -16.22 0.57
N ALA A 127 -1.88 -16.33 -0.65
CA ALA A 127 -3.26 -16.74 -0.94
C ALA A 127 -3.37 -18.20 -1.37
#